data_AF-X1A3U3-F1
#
_entry.id   AF-X1A3U3-F1
#
_cell.length_a   1.000
_cell.length_b   1.000
_cell.length_c   1.000
_cell.angle_alpha   90.00
_cell.angle_beta   90.00
_cell.angle_gamma   90.00
#
_symmetry.space_group_name_H-M   'P 1'
#
loop_
_entity.id
_entity.type
_entity.pdbx_description
1 polymer ?
#
loop_
_entity_poly.entity_id
_entity_poly.type
_entity_poly.pdbx_seq_one_letter_code
_entity_poly.pdbx_strand_id
1 'polypeptide(L)'
;FLGSTVDKDCVKGLETTAKLCQDLGHEVVEAAPQVDGKSFAKAFMTIVCVETRATIEEGEVLLNRKASFKDFEPSTWALGLLGRQCRAPEFSKSLNLVQLTTRQIGEFFQKY
;
A
#
# COMPACT_ATOMS: atom_id res chain seq x y z
N PHE A 1 -6.02 -6.79 -9.40
CA PHE A 1 -5.19 -7.30 -8.29
C PHE A 1 -5.38 -6.50 -7.02
N LEU A 2 -5.75 -5.21 -7.09
CA LEU A 2 -6.36 -4.52 -5.95
C LEU A 2 -7.82 -4.29 -6.32
N GLY A 3 -8.72 -4.75 -5.45
CA GLY A 3 -10.16 -4.77 -5.72
C GLY A 3 -10.69 -3.39 -6.07
N SER A 4 -11.70 -3.35 -6.94
CA SER A 4 -12.39 -2.12 -7.35
C SER A 4 -13.81 -2.02 -6.76
N THR A 5 -14.24 -3.05 -6.04
CA THR A 5 -15.61 -3.16 -5.53
C THR A 5 -15.52 -3.49 -4.04
N VAL A 6 -16.20 -2.68 -3.24
CA VAL A 6 -16.33 -2.87 -1.80
C VAL A 6 -17.52 -3.79 -1.54
N ASP A 7 -17.40 -4.67 -0.54
CA ASP A 7 -18.50 -5.53 -0.13
C ASP A 7 -19.72 -4.71 0.35
N LYS A 8 -20.92 -5.20 0.09
CA LYS A 8 -22.17 -4.49 0.42
C LYS A 8 -22.33 -4.22 1.90
N ASP A 9 -21.87 -5.13 2.77
CA ASP A 9 -21.95 -4.95 4.21
C ASP A 9 -20.98 -3.85 4.68
N CYS A 10 -19.81 -3.73 4.03
CA CYS A 10 -18.89 -2.63 4.29
C CYS A 10 -19.47 -1.28 3.85
N VAL A 11 -20.14 -1.22 2.69
CA VAL A 11 -20.85 -0.01 2.23
C VAL A 11 -21.95 0.37 3.21
N LYS A 12 -22.78 -0.58 3.63
CA LYS A 12 -23.85 -0.35 4.61
C LYS A 12 -23.30 0.17 5.96
N GLY A 13 -22.16 -0.36 6.41
CA GLY A 13 -21.47 0.11 7.61
C GLY A 13 -21.00 1.56 7.50
N LEU A 14 -20.41 1.92 6.35
CA LEU A 14 -20.02 3.30 6.03
C LEU A 14 -21.23 4.24 6.06
N GLU A 15 -22.31 3.90 5.35
CA GLU A 15 -23.53 4.70 5.27
C GLU A 15 -24.18 4.91 6.66
N THR A 16 -24.23 3.86 7.47
CA THR A 16 -24.76 3.93 8.85
C THR A 16 -23.92 4.87 9.72
N THR A 17 -22.59 4.81 9.59
CA THR A 17 -21.67 5.66 10.35
C THR A 17 -21.76 7.11 9.90
N ALA A 18 -21.83 7.36 8.59
CA ALA A 18 -22.02 8.70 8.03
C ALA A 18 -23.31 9.33 8.56
N LYS A 19 -24.41 8.57 8.61
CA LYS A 19 -25.68 9.02 9.17
C LYS A 19 -25.59 9.35 10.66
N LEU A 20 -24.94 8.48 11.44
CA LEU A 20 -24.71 8.74 12.86
C LEU A 20 -23.92 10.04 13.09
N CYS A 21 -22.86 10.29 12.32
CA CYS A 21 -22.09 11.53 12.41
C CYS A 21 -22.95 12.76 12.10
N GLN A 22 -23.82 12.68 11.08
CA GLN A 22 -24.78 13.75 10.79
C GLN A 22 -25.75 13.98 11.95
N ASP A 23 -26.28 12.91 12.55
CA ASP A 23 -27.21 13.00 13.67
C ASP A 23 -26.55 13.57 14.95
N LEU A 24 -25.23 13.38 15.09
CA LEU A 24 -24.40 14.01 16.13
C LEU A 24 -24.05 15.48 15.85
N GLY A 25 -24.44 16.02 14.70
CA GLY A 25 -24.25 17.42 14.33
C GLY A 25 -23.01 17.71 13.49
N HIS A 26 -22.31 16.70 12.97
CA HIS A 26 -21.21 16.91 12.04
C HIS A 26 -21.74 17.21 10.63
N GLU A 27 -21.05 18.11 9.91
CA GLU A 27 -21.19 18.22 8.46
C GLU A 27 -20.47 17.02 7.81
N VAL A 28 -21.22 16.22 7.06
CA VAL A 28 -20.69 15.04 6.37
C VAL A 28 -20.91 15.21 4.87
N VAL A 29 -19.81 15.21 4.12
CA VAL A 29 -19.78 15.38 2.67
C VAL A 29 -19.04 14.21 2.02
N GLU A 30 -19.55 13.76 0.87
CA GLU A 30 -18.83 12.78 0.06
C GLU A 30 -17.65 13.47 -0.65
N ALA A 31 -16.44 13.02 -0.34
CA ALA A 31 -15.22 13.59 -0.89
C ALA A 31 -14.11 12.54 -0.98
N ALA A 32 -13.21 12.70 -1.95
CA ALA A 32 -12.04 11.84 -2.11
C ALA A 32 -10.85 12.62 -2.70
N PRO A 33 -9.61 12.31 -2.27
CA PRO A 33 -8.41 12.87 -2.89
C PRO A 33 -8.29 12.41 -4.35
N GLN A 34 -7.88 13.31 -5.23
CA GLN A 34 -7.73 13.03 -6.66
C GLN A 34 -6.37 12.39 -6.92
N VAL A 35 -6.29 11.06 -6.77
CA VAL A 35 -5.06 10.28 -6.93
C VAL A 35 -5.23 9.15 -7.94
N ASP A 36 -4.16 8.84 -8.69
CA ASP A 36 -4.12 7.64 -9.52
C ASP A 36 -3.86 6.40 -8.65
N GLY A 37 -4.94 5.82 -8.13
CA GLY A 37 -4.87 4.65 -7.26
C GLY A 37 -4.21 3.43 -7.91
N LYS A 38 -4.32 3.24 -9.23
CA LYS A 38 -3.70 2.10 -9.95
C LYS A 38 -2.19 2.27 -10.05
N SER A 39 -1.73 3.47 -10.36
CA SER A 39 -0.29 3.76 -10.42
C SER A 39 0.34 3.72 -9.03
N PHE A 40 -0.33 4.29 -8.01
CA PHE A 40 0.10 4.22 -6.62
C PHE A 40 0.24 2.77 -6.14
N ALA A 41 -0.80 1.96 -6.35
CA ALA A 41 -0.83 0.54 -6.07
C ALA A 41 0.37 -0.23 -6.63
N LYS A 42 0.68 0.00 -7.90
CA LYS A 42 1.79 -0.67 -8.58
C LYS A 42 3.13 -0.26 -7.96
N ALA A 43 3.35 1.04 -7.74
CA ALA A 43 4.56 1.55 -7.11
C ALA A 43 4.72 1.02 -5.68
N PHE A 44 3.63 0.99 -4.90
CA PHE A 44 3.62 0.43 -3.56
C PHE A 44 4.02 -1.06 -3.58
N MET A 45 3.47 -1.86 -4.51
CA MET A 45 3.85 -3.27 -4.63
C MET A 45 5.31 -3.47 -5.04
N THR A 46 5.85 -2.61 -5.91
CA THR A 46 7.29 -2.63 -6.24
C THR A 46 8.14 -2.41 -4.98
N ILE A 47 7.77 -1.44 -4.14
CA ILE A 47 8.46 -1.17 -2.87
C ILE A 47 8.37 -2.40 -1.95
N VAL A 48 7.17 -2.96 -1.75
CA VAL A 48 6.96 -4.15 -0.91
C VAL A 48 7.85 -5.31 -1.35
N CYS A 49 7.94 -5.60 -2.65
CA CYS A 49 8.80 -6.67 -3.17
C CYS A 49 10.28 -6.42 -2.84
N VAL A 50 10.78 -5.22 -3.10
CA VAL A 50 12.19 -4.85 -2.87
C VAL A 50 12.54 -4.89 -1.38
N GLU A 51 11.72 -4.27 -0.54
CA GLU A 51 11.92 -4.27 0.91
C GLU A 51 11.84 -5.68 1.50
N THR A 52 10.91 -6.51 1.03
CA THR A 52 10.84 -7.93 1.43
C THR A 52 12.15 -8.65 1.12
N ARG A 53 12.74 -8.42 -0.06
CA ARG A 53 14.02 -9.03 -0.40
C ARG A 53 15.17 -8.51 0.47
N ALA A 54 15.21 -7.20 0.71
CA ALA A 54 16.22 -6.58 1.57
C ALA A 54 16.16 -7.17 2.99
N THR A 55 14.97 -7.27 3.58
CA THR A 55 14.78 -7.88 4.91
C THR A 55 15.21 -9.36 4.95
N ILE A 56 14.95 -10.14 3.89
CA ILE A 56 15.46 -11.51 3.80
C ILE A 56 17.00 -11.51 3.84
N GLU A 57 17.65 -10.62 3.09
CA GLU A 57 19.12 -10.54 3.02
C GLU A 57 19.74 -10.08 4.35
N GLU A 58 19.10 -9.14 5.05
CA GLU A 58 19.48 -8.76 6.41
C GLU A 58 19.40 -9.97 7.36
N GLY A 59 18.32 -10.76 7.26
CA GLY A 59 18.17 -12.01 8.02
C GLY A 59 19.27 -13.04 7.72
N GLU A 60 19.71 -13.15 6.47
CA GLU A 60 20.82 -14.03 6.09
C GLU A 60 22.13 -13.63 6.78
N VAL A 61 22.39 -12.32 6.89
CA VAL A 61 23.56 -11.78 7.58
C VAL A 61 23.47 -12.06 9.07
N LEU A 62 22.32 -11.74 9.70
CA LEU A 62 22.11 -11.92 11.15
C LEU A 62 22.23 -13.37 11.60
N LEU A 63 21.70 -14.30 10.79
CA LEU A 63 21.72 -15.74 11.10
C LEU A 63 22.97 -16.46 10.57
N ASN A 64 23.85 -15.74 9.87
CA ASN A 64 25.04 -16.27 9.21
C ASN A 64 24.74 -17.52 8.35
N ARG A 65 23.61 -17.51 7.62
CA ARG A 65 23.21 -18.58 6.70
C ARG A 65 22.34 -18.03 5.57
N LYS A 66 22.30 -18.74 4.44
CA LYS A 66 21.37 -18.39 3.35
C LYS A 66 19.93 -18.75 3.69
N ALA A 67 19.01 -17.90 3.24
CA ALA A 67 17.59 -18.10 3.34
C ALA A 67 17.15 -19.13 2.29
N SER A 68 16.16 -19.92 2.64
CA SER A 68 15.55 -20.92 1.76
C SER A 68 14.04 -20.73 1.71
N PHE A 69 13.41 -21.29 0.69
CA PHE A 69 11.94 -21.31 0.57
C PHE A 69 11.24 -21.87 1.82
N LYS A 70 11.87 -22.81 2.54
CA LYS A 70 11.30 -23.44 3.74
C LYS A 70 11.25 -22.52 4.96
N ASP A 71 11.98 -21.41 4.91
CA ASP A 71 12.04 -20.44 6.01
C ASP A 71 10.87 -19.43 5.98
N PHE A 72 10.07 -19.40 4.90
CA PHE A 72 9.06 -18.37 4.68
C PHE A 72 7.74 -18.94 4.15
N GLU A 73 6.67 -18.17 4.34
CA GLU A 73 5.42 -18.39 3.62
C GLU A 73 5.64 -18.27 2.09
N PRO A 74 4.92 -19.06 1.27
CA PRO A 74 5.15 -19.07 -0.18
C PRO A 74 4.99 -17.70 -0.85
N SER A 75 4.02 -16.90 -0.41
CA SER A 75 3.77 -15.54 -0.90
C SER A 75 4.95 -14.61 -0.59
N THR A 76 5.44 -14.62 0.66
CA THR A 76 6.58 -13.82 1.10
C THR A 76 7.85 -14.17 0.31
N TRP A 77 8.12 -15.45 0.11
CA TRP A 77 9.25 -15.87 -0.72
C TRP A 77 9.11 -15.40 -2.18
N ALA A 78 7.92 -15.53 -2.76
CA ALA A 78 7.65 -15.07 -4.13
C ALA A 78 7.87 -13.55 -4.27
N LEU A 79 7.42 -12.74 -3.30
CA LEU A 79 7.67 -11.29 -3.29
C LEU A 79 9.16 -10.98 -3.21
N GLY A 80 9.92 -11.68 -2.36
CA GLY A 80 11.37 -11.52 -2.29
C GLY A 80 12.09 -11.88 -3.59
N LEU A 81 11.64 -12.94 -4.28
CA LEU A 81 12.17 -13.29 -5.61
C LEU A 81 11.90 -12.20 -6.65
N LEU A 82 10.70 -11.60 -6.64
CA LEU A 82 10.36 -10.47 -7.51
C LEU A 82 11.19 -9.22 -7.16
N GLY A 83 11.36 -8.93 -5.87
CA GLY A 83 12.17 -7.83 -5.38
C GLY A 83 13.61 -7.90 -5.88
N ARG A 84 14.18 -9.10 -5.92
CA ARG A 84 15.53 -9.35 -6.45
C ARG A 84 15.68 -8.99 -7.94
N GLN A 85 14.60 -9.04 -8.72
CA GLN A 85 14.60 -8.69 -10.15
C GLN A 85 14.35 -7.20 -10.40
N CYS A 86 13.93 -6.44 -9.39
CA CYS A 86 13.63 -5.03 -9.52
C CYS A 86 14.91 -4.22 -9.73
N ARG A 87 14.90 -3.30 -10.70
CA ARG A 87 16.04 -2.42 -10.98
C ARG A 87 15.99 -1.18 -10.09
N ALA A 88 17.15 -0.68 -9.66
CA ALA A 88 17.23 0.51 -8.82
C ALA A 88 16.47 1.74 -9.36
N PRO A 89 16.50 2.07 -10.67
CA PRO A 89 15.71 3.18 -11.21
C PRO A 89 14.19 2.97 -11.12
N GLU A 90 13.72 1.72 -11.20
CA GLU A 90 12.29 1.40 -11.07
C GLU A 90 11.83 1.57 -9.62
N PHE A 91 12.64 1.10 -8.67
CA PHE A 91 12.40 1.31 -7.25
C PHE A 91 12.40 2.81 -6.90
N SER A 92 13.38 3.57 -7.36
CA SER A 92 13.45 5.02 -7.15
C SER A 92 12.23 5.77 -7.72
N LYS A 93 11.76 5.41 -8.93
CA LYS A 93 10.52 5.96 -9.51
C LYS A 93 9.30 5.63 -8.66
N SER A 94 9.24 4.43 -8.10
CA SER A 94 8.13 3.99 -7.25
C SER A 94 8.07 4.79 -5.95
N LEU A 95 9.22 5.01 -5.29
CA LEU A 95 9.32 5.89 -4.12
C LEU A 95 8.86 7.32 -4.43
N ASN A 96 9.33 7.89 -5.54
CA ASN A 96 8.94 9.24 -5.95
C ASN A 96 7.42 9.36 -6.20
N LEU A 97 6.81 8.35 -6.83
CA LEU A 97 5.38 8.32 -7.06
C LEU A 97 4.60 8.27 -5.74
N VAL A 98 4.97 7.37 -4.83
CA VAL A 98 4.32 7.25 -3.51
C VAL A 98 4.41 8.58 -2.75
N GLN A 99 5.58 9.23 -2.74
CA GLN A 99 5.75 10.54 -2.09
C GLN A 99 4.91 11.64 -2.74
N LEU A 100 4.78 11.63 -4.07
CA LEU A 100 3.90 12.56 -4.78
C LEU A 100 2.44 12.35 -4.38
N THR A 101 1.96 11.10 -4.37
CA THR A 101 0.61 10.75 -3.93
C THR A 101 0.36 11.18 -2.49
N THR A 102 1.33 11.02 -1.59
CA THR A 102 1.23 11.50 -0.20
C THR A 102 1.00 13.02 -0.13
N ARG A 103 1.69 13.82 -0.96
CA ARG A 103 1.46 15.28 -1.01
C ARG A 103 0.07 15.63 -1.50
N GLN A 104 -0.44 14.95 -2.53
CA GLN A 104 -1.80 15.15 -3.04
C GLN A 104 -2.86 14.83 -1.99
N ILE A 105 -2.66 13.76 -1.20
CA ILE A 105 -3.53 13.43 -0.07
C ILE A 105 -3.42 14.52 1.00
N GLY A 106 -2.22 15.01 1.32
CA GLY A 106 -2.04 16.11 2.26
C GLY A 106 -2.77 17.39 1.85
N GLU A 107 -2.71 17.77 0.57
CA GLU A 107 -3.44 18.92 0.02
C GLU A 107 -4.96 18.76 0.12
N PHE A 108 -5.48 17.53 0.00
CA PHE A 108 -6.91 17.25 0.20
C PHE A 108 -7.37 17.57 1.62
N PHE A 109 -6.60 17.15 2.64
CA PHE A 109 -6.89 17.42 4.05
C PHE A 109 -6.62 18.86 4.50
N GLN A 110 -6.19 19.76 3.62
CA GLN A 110 -6.18 21.20 3.93
C GLN A 110 -7.58 21.83 3.78
N LYS A 111 -8.51 21.12 3.13
CA LYS A 111 -9.87 21.60 2.84
C LYS A 111 -10.94 20.95 3.72
N TYR A 112 -10.61 19.88 4.43
CA TYR A 112 -11.49 19.06 5.28
C TYR A 112 -10.76 18.72 6.56
#